data_AF-A0A837HQC9-F1
#
_entry.id   AF-A0A837HQC9-F1
#
_cell.length_a   1.000
_cell.length_b   1.000
_cell.length_c   1.000
_cell.angle_alpha   90.00
_cell.angle_beta   90.00
_cell.angle_gamma   90.00
#
_symmetry.space_group_name_H-M   'P 1'
#
loop_
_entity.id
_entity.type
_entity.pdbx_description
1 polymer ?
#
loop_
_entity_poly.entity_id
_entity_poly.type
_entity_poly.pdbx_seq_one_letter_code
_entity_poly.pdbx_strand_id
1 'polypeptide(L)'
;MALKKQNRLLGKDFLKNKKNGFWGRGVFLNIKINKNNFPESRFGFIVGLNISKKAVVRNLIKRRLRSIAEKNLPFIKKGFDIIVITRPQIVEKNYKKIEKDVLGALEQLKLLN
;
A
#
# COMPACT_ATOMS: atom_id res chain seq x y z
N MET A 1 -2.36 -5.37 -15.77
CA MET A 1 -1.81 -6.59 -15.16
C MET A 1 -1.76 -6.41 -13.64
N ALA A 2 -1.38 -7.42 -12.86
CA ALA A 2 -1.50 -7.41 -11.41
C ALA A 2 -0.13 -7.66 -10.76
N LEU A 3 0.22 -6.84 -9.76
CA LEU A 3 1.43 -6.92 -8.93
C LEU A 3 1.97 -8.35 -8.79
N LYS A 4 3.22 -8.60 -9.20
CA LYS A 4 3.85 -9.93 -9.22
C LYS A 4 3.83 -10.58 -7.82
N LYS A 5 3.80 -11.91 -7.77
CA LYS A 5 3.70 -12.68 -6.50
C LYS A 5 4.82 -12.31 -5.51
N GLN A 6 6.04 -12.11 -6.00
CA GLN A 6 7.20 -11.71 -5.20
C GLN A 6 7.05 -10.35 -4.51
N ASN A 7 6.25 -9.44 -5.09
CA ASN A 7 6.00 -8.10 -4.54
C ASN A 7 4.74 -8.06 -3.66
N ARG A 8 4.15 -9.21 -3.29
CA ARG A 8 2.97 -9.27 -2.41
C ARG A 8 3.40 -9.67 -1.01
N LEU A 9 3.00 -8.85 -0.03
CA LEU A 9 3.11 -9.21 1.39
C LEU A 9 1.94 -10.14 1.75
N LEU A 10 2.24 -11.33 2.26
CA LEU A 10 1.24 -12.36 2.59
C LEU A 10 0.87 -12.35 4.07
N GLY A 11 -0.29 -12.92 4.41
CA GLY A 11 -0.91 -12.88 5.74
C GLY A 11 0.03 -13.16 6.92
N LYS A 12 0.89 -14.18 6.81
CA LYS A 12 1.85 -14.57 7.85
C LYS A 12 2.89 -13.47 8.14
N ASP A 13 3.24 -12.67 7.14
CA ASP A 13 4.26 -11.61 7.24
C ASP A 13 3.70 -10.29 7.79
N PHE A 14 2.38 -10.11 7.81
CA PHE A 14 1.77 -8.92 8.42
C PHE A 14 1.99 -8.86 9.93
N LEU A 15 2.08 -10.02 10.60
CA LEU A 15 2.29 -10.09 12.05
C LEU A 15 3.70 -9.65 12.46
N LYS A 16 4.72 -10.01 11.67
CA LYS A 16 6.11 -9.58 11.89
C LYS A 16 6.27 -8.06 11.78
N ASN A 17 5.46 -7.44 10.92
CA ASN A 17 5.52 -6.01 10.64
C ASN A 17 4.70 -5.12 11.62
N LYS A 18 4.11 -5.69 12.68
CA LYS A 18 3.29 -4.91 13.64
C LYS A 18 4.08 -4.05 14.62
N LYS A 19 5.28 -4.47 15.05
CA LYS A 19 5.97 -3.85 16.20
C LYS A 19 6.74 -2.57 15.87
N ASN A 20 7.54 -2.56 14.80
CA ASN A 20 8.36 -1.39 14.40
C ASN A 20 7.94 -0.87 13.03
N GLY A 21 8.34 0.36 12.67
CA GLY A 21 8.20 0.91 11.32
C GLY A 21 7.96 2.42 11.25
N PHE A 22 8.30 3.01 10.11
CA PHE A 22 8.05 4.42 9.83
C PHE A 22 6.69 4.62 9.17
N TRP A 23 6.10 5.80 9.38
CA TRP A 23 4.75 6.13 8.92
C TRP A 23 4.77 7.28 7.91
N GLY A 24 4.21 7.01 6.73
CA GLY A 24 3.80 8.01 5.76
C GLY A 24 2.31 8.29 5.94
N ARG A 25 1.94 9.56 6.08
CA ARG A 25 0.55 9.96 6.34
C ARG A 25 -0.04 10.57 5.08
N GLY A 26 -1.00 9.86 4.50
CA GLY A 26 -1.87 10.38 3.44
C GLY A 26 -3.23 10.82 3.99
N VAL A 27 -4.02 11.41 3.11
CA VAL A 27 -5.37 11.91 3.38
C VAL A 27 -6.37 10.76 3.46
N PHE A 28 -6.28 9.79 2.54
CA PHE A 28 -7.20 8.66 2.37
C PHE A 28 -6.58 7.33 2.80
N LEU A 29 -5.27 7.29 3.02
CA LEU A 29 -4.54 6.11 3.47
C LEU A 29 -3.33 6.49 4.30
N ASN A 30 -2.83 5.54 5.09
CA ASN A 30 -1.53 5.62 5.71
C ASN A 30 -0.64 4.51 5.16
N ILE A 31 0.65 4.76 5.10
CA ILE A 31 1.65 3.77 4.72
C ILE A 31 2.54 3.51 5.92
N LYS A 32 2.67 2.24 6.30
CA LYS A 32 3.66 1.78 7.27
C LYS A 32 4.75 1.02 6.53
N ILE A 33 6.01 1.30 6.84
CA ILE A 33 7.13 0.62 6.20
C ILE A 33 8.04 -0.05 7.21
N ASN A 34 8.63 -1.16 6.79
CA ASN A 34 9.71 -1.84 7.49
C ASN A 34 10.75 -2.30 6.49
N LYS A 35 12.02 -2.29 6.91
CA LYS A 35 13.05 -2.98 6.14
C LYS A 35 12.76 -4.47 6.14
N ASN A 36 12.92 -5.09 4.99
CA ASN A 36 12.84 -6.53 4.82
C ASN A 36 14.21 -7.06 4.36
N ASN A 37 14.39 -8.38 4.43
CA ASN A 37 15.63 -9.04 4.02
C ASN A 37 15.53 -9.60 2.59
N PHE A 38 14.69 -8.99 1.74
CA PHE A 38 14.44 -9.45 0.38
C PHE A 38 15.01 -8.44 -0.63
N PRO A 39 15.40 -8.90 -1.84
CA PRO A 39 15.89 -8.02 -2.89
C PRO A 39 14.81 -7.12 -3.47
N GLU A 40 13.53 -7.36 -3.14
CA GLU A 40 12.38 -6.66 -3.73
C GLU A 40 11.47 -6.11 -2.63
N SER A 41 10.84 -4.97 -2.92
CA SER A 41 9.82 -4.42 -2.04
C SER A 41 8.49 -5.14 -2.21
N ARG A 42 7.80 -5.34 -1.08
CA ARG A 42 6.56 -6.12 -1.00
C ARG A 42 5.44 -5.27 -0.45
N PHE A 43 4.24 -5.38 -1.04
CA PHE A 43 3.08 -4.58 -0.67
C PHE A 43 2.00 -5.40 0.01
N GLY A 44 1.50 -4.89 1.13
CA GLY A 44 0.31 -5.35 1.81
C GLY A 44 -0.79 -4.30 1.74
N PHE A 45 -2.03 -4.71 1.43
CA PHE A 45 -3.18 -3.79 1.33
C PHE A 45 -4.25 -4.17 2.34
N ILE A 46 -4.46 -3.31 3.34
CA ILE A 46 -5.48 -3.47 4.38
C ILE A 46 -6.68 -2.60 4.03
N VAL A 47 -7.75 -3.27 3.57
CA VAL A 47 -9.06 -2.65 3.29
C VAL A 47 -10.12 -3.40 4.09
N GLY A 48 -10.43 -2.87 5.27
CA GLY A 48 -11.34 -3.47 6.26
C GLY A 48 -12.81 -3.23 5.97
N LEU A 49 -13.68 -3.84 6.77
CA LEU A 49 -15.13 -3.65 6.72
C LEU A 49 -15.54 -2.22 7.10
N ASN A 50 -14.74 -1.54 7.91
CA ASN A 50 -14.87 -0.12 8.25
C ASN A 50 -14.78 0.83 7.05
N ILE A 51 -14.25 0.36 5.91
CA ILE A 51 -14.17 1.14 4.67
C ILE A 51 -15.48 1.04 3.90
N SER A 52 -16.03 -0.17 3.76
CA SER A 52 -17.32 -0.40 3.12
C SER A 52 -17.80 -1.82 3.42
N LYS A 53 -19.09 -1.96 3.73
CA LYS A 53 -19.74 -3.28 3.84
C LYS A 53 -19.77 -4.02 2.50
N LYS A 54 -19.81 -3.29 1.37
CA LYS A 54 -19.86 -3.87 0.02
C LYS A 54 -18.49 -4.44 -0.38
N ALA A 55 -18.42 -5.76 -0.58
CA ALA A 55 -17.19 -6.44 -0.99
C ALA A 55 -16.64 -5.92 -2.34
N VAL A 56 -17.53 -5.59 -3.28
CA VAL A 56 -17.16 -5.05 -4.60
C VAL A 56 -16.38 -3.73 -4.47
N VAL A 57 -16.80 -2.85 -3.56
CA VAL A 57 -16.13 -1.56 -3.31
C VAL A 57 -14.73 -1.80 -2.73
N ARG A 58 -14.60 -2.66 -1.72
CA ARG A 58 -13.30 -3.01 -1.13
C ARG A 58 -12.36 -3.65 -2.16
N ASN A 59 -12.88 -4.51 -3.02
CA ASN A 59 -12.10 -5.19 -4.06
C ASN A 59 -11.66 -4.22 -5.16
N LEU A 60 -12.50 -3.25 -5.53
CA LEU A 60 -12.12 -2.17 -6.45
C LEU A 60 -10.96 -1.35 -5.86
N ILE A 61 -11.05 -0.94 -4.59
CA ILE A 61 -9.97 -0.19 -3.91
C ILE A 61 -8.67 -1.00 -3.91
N LYS A 62 -8.72 -2.28 -3.50
CA LYS A 62 -7.54 -3.18 -3.53
C LYS A 62 -6.95 -3.30 -4.95
N ARG A 63 -7.79 -3.39 -5.98
CA ARG A 63 -7.34 -3.48 -7.38
C ARG A 63 -6.64 -2.19 -7.82
N ARG A 64 -7.20 -1.02 -7.49
CA ARG A 64 -6.57 0.28 -7.77
C ARG A 64 -5.21 0.40 -7.08
N LEU A 65 -5.15 0.10 -5.78
CA LEU A 65 -3.89 0.17 -5.02
C LEU A 65 -2.82 -0.78 -5.56
N ARG A 66 -3.17 -2.00 -5.96
CA ARG A 66 -2.23 -2.93 -6.62
C ARG A 66 -1.71 -2.39 -7.94
N SER A 67 -2.59 -1.82 -8.76
CA SER A 67 -2.19 -1.21 -10.03
C SER A 67 -1.25 -0.03 -9.82
N ILE A 68 -1.51 0.82 -8.83
CA ILE A 68 -0.63 1.94 -8.46
C ILE A 68 0.74 1.41 -8.00
N ALA A 69 0.75 0.42 -7.09
CA ALA A 69 1.99 -0.17 -6.60
C ALA A 69 2.81 -0.81 -7.73
N GLU A 70 2.17 -1.55 -8.64
CA GLU A 70 2.84 -2.17 -9.79
C GLU A 70 3.41 -1.15 -10.75
N LYS A 71 2.63 -0.12 -11.12
CA LYS A 71 3.06 0.96 -12.01
C LYS A 71 4.27 1.71 -11.45
N ASN A 72 4.31 1.92 -10.14
CA ASN A 72 5.35 2.71 -9.49
C ASN A 72 6.50 1.88 -8.89
N LEU A 73 6.41 0.55 -8.95
CA LEU A 73 7.42 -0.35 -8.37
C LEU A 73 8.86 -0.05 -8.83
N PRO A 74 9.14 0.27 -10.12
CA PRO A 74 10.50 0.60 -10.56
C PRO A 74 11.10 1.84 -9.89
N PHE A 75 10.25 2.76 -9.43
CA PHE A 75 10.65 4.01 -8.78
C PHE A 75 10.68 3.90 -7.25
N ILE A 76 10.35 2.73 -6.69
CA ILE A 76 10.31 2.52 -5.26
C ILE A 76 11.59 1.81 -4.81
N LYS A 77 12.21 2.32 -3.75
CA LYS A 77 13.37 1.68 -3.11
C LYS A 77 13.05 0.23 -2.76
N LYS A 78 13.98 -0.66 -3.10
CA LYS A 78 13.91 -2.09 -2.83
C LYS A 78 14.20 -2.40 -1.36
N GLY A 79 13.84 -3.59 -0.91
CA GLY A 79 14.14 -4.07 0.45
C GLY A 79 13.17 -3.58 1.53
N PHE A 80 11.94 -3.24 1.17
CA PHE A 80 10.93 -2.78 2.14
C PHE A 80 9.62 -3.57 2.06
N ASP A 81 9.08 -3.90 3.22
CA ASP A 81 7.68 -4.28 3.38
C ASP A 81 6.85 -3.01 3.57
N ILE A 82 5.92 -2.78 2.65
CA ILE A 82 5.10 -1.57 2.55
C ILE A 82 3.65 -1.96 2.80
N ILE A 83 3.09 -1.53 3.93
CA ILE A 83 1.72 -1.81 4.33
C ILE A 83 0.87 -0.56 4.12
N VAL A 84 -0.07 -0.65 3.20
CA VAL A 84 -1.05 0.41 2.90
C VAL A 84 -2.32 0.15 3.69
N ILE A 85 -2.67 1.08 4.57
CA ILE A 85 -3.86 1.03 5.42
C ILE A 85 -4.83 2.10 4.93
N THR A 86 -5.95 1.68 4.33
CA THR A 86 -6.95 2.60 3.80
C THR A 86 -7.82 3.20 4.90
N ARG A 87 -8.29 4.43 4.71
CA ARG A 87 -9.28 5.13 5.53
C ARG A 87 -10.63 5.24 4.80
N PRO A 88 -11.77 5.41 5.50
CA PRO A 88 -13.09 5.42 4.89
C PRO A 88 -13.27 6.45 3.75
N GLN A 89 -12.59 7.59 3.84
CA GLN A 89 -12.66 8.67 2.86
C GLN A 89 -12.23 8.26 1.44
N ILE A 90 -11.55 7.12 1.26
CA ILE A 90 -11.07 6.63 -0.02
C ILE A 90 -12.20 6.18 -0.98
N VAL A 91 -13.37 5.81 -0.45
CA VAL A 91 -14.45 5.15 -1.21
C VAL A 91 -14.90 5.96 -2.42
N GLU A 92 -15.00 7.28 -2.28
CA GLU A 92 -15.50 8.19 -3.31
C GLU A 92 -14.38 8.76 -4.21
N LYS A 93 -13.13 8.37 -3.98
CA LYS A 93 -11.99 8.97 -4.68
C LYS A 93 -11.70 8.20 -5.96
N ASN A 94 -11.38 8.96 -7.02
CA ASN A 94 -10.98 8.40 -8.30
C ASN A 94 -9.53 7.88 -8.24
N TYR A 95 -9.12 7.14 -9.27
CA TYR A 95 -7.79 6.53 -9.34
C TYR A 95 -6.66 7.56 -9.15
N LYS A 96 -6.71 8.68 -9.88
CA LYS A 96 -5.67 9.73 -9.83
C LYS A 96 -5.50 10.32 -8.43
N LYS A 97 -6.59 10.56 -7.71
CA LYS A 97 -6.55 11.07 -6.33
C LYS A 97 -5.92 10.04 -5.38
N ILE A 98 -6.26 8.76 -5.53
CA ILE A 98 -5.66 7.68 -4.74
C ILE A 98 -4.16 7.54 -5.06
N GLU A 99 -3.79 7.60 -6.34
CA GLU A 99 -2.39 7.53 -6.78
C GLU A 99 -1.56 8.66 -6.17
N LYS A 100 -2.04 9.91 -6.27
CA LYS A 100 -1.37 11.07 -5.66
C LYS A 100 -1.17 10.89 -4.15
N ASP A 101 -2.16 10.35 -3.46
CA ASP A 101 -2.11 10.14 -2.01
C ASP A 101 -1.12 9.02 -1.62
N VAL A 102 -1.06 7.94 -2.40
CA VAL A 102 -0.04 6.89 -2.23
C VAL A 102 1.36 7.46 -2.42
N LEU A 103 1.59 8.19 -3.52
CA LEU A 103 2.91 8.74 -3.85
C LEU A 103 3.37 9.77 -2.80
N GLY A 104 2.48 10.68 -2.38
CA GLY A 104 2.81 11.65 -1.34
C GLY A 104 3.16 10.99 0.00
N ALA A 105 2.48 9.89 0.37
CA ALA A 105 2.83 9.14 1.58
C ALA A 105 4.17 8.38 1.45
N LEU A 106 4.52 7.89 0.26
CA LEU A 106 5.82 7.25 -0.01
C LEU A 106 6.98 8.25 -0.07
N GLU A 107 6.72 9.45 -0.58
CA GLU A 107 7.69 10.55 -0.64
C GLU A 107 8.11 11.02 0.76
N GLN A 108 7.15 11.17 1.68
CA GLN A 108 7.42 11.46 3.10
C GLN A 108 8.38 10.45 3.74
N LEU A 109 8.34 9.20 3.26
CA LEU A 109 9.18 8.10 3.73
C LEU A 109 10.51 7.99 2.97
N LYS A 110 10.80 8.90 2.03
CA LYS A 110 11.97 8.91 1.16
C LYS A 110 12.15 7.58 0.41
N LEU A 111 11.04 6.94 0.05
CA LEU A 111 11.04 5.65 -0.67
C LEU A 111 10.91 5.78 -2.19
N LEU A 112 10.67 6.98 -2.70
CA LEU A 112 10.74 7.25 -4.13
C LEU A 112 12.19 7.54 -4.52
N ASN A 113 12.62 6.96 -5.64
CA ASN A 113 13.90 7.20 -6.31
C ASN A 113 13.69 8.11 -7.52
#